data_AF-A0A4Y8KAW2-F1
#
_entry.id   AF-A0A4Y8KAW2-F1
#
_cell.length_a   1.000
_cell.length_b   1.000
_cell.length_c   1.000
_cell.angle_alpha   90.00
_cell.angle_beta   90.00
_cell.angle_gamma   90.00
#
_symmetry.space_group_name_H-M   'P 1'
#
loop_
_entity.id
_entity.type
_entity.pdbx_description
1 polymer ?
#
loop_
_entity_poly.entity_id
_entity_poly.type
_entity_poly.pdbx_seq_one_letter_code
_entity_poly.pdbx_strand_id
1 'polypeptide(L)'
;MSVAKSWERPTMADADTPQVAAESSAVSRSTAASERANERSSARPVKDVVVTVRMTADHAADLAFVQTELGAASGPDAIREVIGLFAALQRDESYQSAKAQRPAVDIDEALLIEFRDAVREVTKSYNERTREIHFIGHNWNQIVKVANATGQVDTDAIRGVERALTDIRWQMMTDAERDAKALKVLPFLS
;
A
#
# COMPACT_ATOMS: atom_id res chain seq x y z
N MET A 1 -53.47 23.32 25.72
CA MET A 1 -53.46 21.88 26.04
C MET A 1 -53.80 21.13 24.77
N SER A 2 -52.83 20.44 24.16
CA SER A 2 -53.06 19.41 23.14
C SER A 2 -51.86 18.47 23.15
N VAL A 3 -52.17 17.20 23.21
CA VAL A 3 -51.33 16.07 23.65
C VAL A 3 -50.36 15.63 22.55
N ALA A 4 -49.14 15.30 22.98
CA ALA A 4 -48.05 14.79 22.16
C ALA A 4 -48.41 13.43 21.53
N LYS A 5 -48.06 13.27 20.24
CA LYS A 5 -48.24 12.03 19.49
C LYS A 5 -47.01 11.15 19.69
N SER A 6 -47.20 10.04 20.41
CA SER A 6 -46.23 9.00 20.70
C SER A 6 -45.80 8.26 19.42
N TRP A 7 -44.50 8.16 19.20
CA TRP A 7 -43.92 7.15 18.33
C TRP A 7 -43.23 6.12 19.22
N GLU A 8 -43.99 5.09 19.57
CA GLU A 8 -43.46 3.89 20.21
C GLU A 8 -42.65 3.07 19.20
N ARG A 9 -41.49 2.57 19.65
CA ARG A 9 -40.65 1.58 18.98
C ARG A 9 -41.28 0.19 19.10
N PRO A 10 -41.12 -0.67 18.08
CA PRO A 10 -41.08 -2.11 18.30
C PRO A 10 -39.63 -2.60 18.39
N THR A 11 -39.28 -3.09 19.57
CA THR A 11 -38.16 -4.00 19.86
C THR A 11 -38.52 -5.40 19.35
N MET A 12 -37.63 -6.10 18.66
CA MET A 12 -37.46 -7.56 18.74
C MET A 12 -36.08 -7.93 18.19
N ALA A 13 -35.25 -8.52 19.06
CA ALA A 13 -34.07 -9.27 18.70
C ALA A 13 -34.49 -10.67 18.20
N ASP A 14 -33.76 -11.25 17.25
CA ASP A 14 -32.88 -12.39 17.52
C ASP A 14 -32.15 -12.85 16.25
N ALA A 15 -31.02 -13.50 16.50
CA ALA A 15 -30.00 -13.98 15.59
C ALA A 15 -30.52 -14.97 14.52
N ASP A 16 -29.92 -14.95 13.33
CA ASP A 16 -29.12 -16.08 12.85
C ASP A 16 -28.41 -15.78 11.52
N THR A 17 -27.15 -16.18 11.46
CA THR A 17 -26.30 -16.18 10.25
C THR A 17 -26.49 -17.51 9.53
N PRO A 18 -26.35 -17.59 8.20
CA PRO A 18 -25.21 -18.37 7.71
C PRO A 18 -24.56 -17.91 6.39
N GLN A 19 -23.22 -18.01 6.39
CA GLN A 19 -22.37 -18.71 5.43
C GLN A 19 -22.23 -18.26 3.95
N VAL A 20 -21.02 -17.76 3.71
CA VAL A 20 -20.17 -17.76 2.50
C VAL A 20 -20.54 -18.75 1.39
N ALA A 21 -20.68 -18.22 0.16
CA ALA A 21 -20.28 -18.91 -1.06
C ALA A 21 -19.59 -17.90 -2.00
N ALA A 22 -18.27 -18.05 -2.13
CA ALA A 22 -17.47 -17.40 -3.15
C ALA A 22 -17.62 -18.19 -4.45
N GLU A 23 -18.09 -17.55 -5.52
CA GLU A 23 -17.98 -18.11 -6.86
C GLU A 23 -17.12 -17.21 -7.74
N SER A 24 -16.04 -17.83 -8.19
CA SER A 24 -15.09 -17.39 -9.20
C SER A 24 -15.76 -16.90 -10.47
N SER A 25 -15.30 -15.74 -10.97
CA SER A 25 -15.30 -15.48 -12.41
C SER A 25 -13.94 -14.91 -12.79
N ALA A 26 -13.07 -15.81 -13.20
CA ALA A 26 -11.79 -15.50 -13.83
C ALA A 26 -12.05 -14.97 -15.24
N VAL A 27 -11.70 -13.71 -15.49
CA VAL A 27 -11.59 -13.17 -16.85
C VAL A 27 -10.12 -12.88 -17.12
N SER A 28 -9.57 -13.73 -17.98
CA SER A 28 -8.30 -13.61 -18.67
C SER A 28 -7.99 -12.18 -19.11
N ARG A 29 -6.82 -11.67 -18.71
CA ARG A 29 -6.07 -10.67 -19.50
C ARG A 29 -4.61 -10.56 -19.05
N SER A 30 -3.73 -10.61 -20.04
CA SER A 30 -2.34 -10.15 -20.06
C SER A 30 -1.22 -11.15 -19.72
N THR A 31 -0.91 -11.99 -20.71
CA THR A 31 0.40 -12.64 -20.88
C THR A 31 1.55 -11.62 -21.10
N ALA A 32 1.25 -10.38 -21.50
CA ALA A 32 2.25 -9.34 -21.76
C ALA A 32 2.89 -8.73 -20.49
N ALA A 33 2.28 -8.93 -19.31
CA ALA A 33 2.88 -8.55 -18.03
C ALA A 33 3.88 -9.60 -17.50
N SER A 34 3.82 -10.83 -18.01
CA SER A 34 4.62 -11.95 -17.51
C SER A 34 6.07 -11.93 -18.01
N GLU A 35 6.31 -11.47 -19.24
CA GLU A 35 7.67 -11.42 -19.81
C GLU A 35 8.57 -10.38 -19.11
N ARG A 36 8.04 -9.20 -18.72
CA ARG A 36 8.84 -8.18 -18.00
C ARG A 36 9.06 -8.49 -16.51
N ALA A 37 8.25 -9.38 -15.92
CA ALA A 37 8.43 -9.81 -14.54
C ALA A 37 9.51 -10.91 -14.41
N ASN A 38 9.74 -11.67 -15.48
CA ASN A 38 10.65 -12.81 -15.46
C ASN A 38 12.13 -12.40 -15.42
N GLU A 39 12.48 -11.20 -15.91
CA GLU A 39 13.86 -10.70 -15.90
C GLU A 39 14.31 -10.19 -14.51
N ARG A 40 13.38 -9.83 -13.61
CA ARG A 40 13.71 -9.35 -12.26
C ARG A 40 13.73 -10.45 -11.20
N SER A 41 13.29 -11.67 -11.53
CA SER A 41 12.98 -12.71 -10.55
C SER A 41 13.90 -13.94 -10.59
N SER A 42 15.04 -13.87 -11.27
CA SER A 42 16.00 -14.99 -11.31
C SER A 42 16.86 -15.14 -10.04
N ALA A 43 16.80 -14.18 -9.11
CA ALA A 43 17.67 -14.17 -7.92
C ALA A 43 17.03 -14.75 -6.64
N ARG A 44 15.71 -15.00 -6.61
CA ARG A 44 15.05 -15.50 -5.40
C ARG A 44 14.70 -16.98 -5.54
N PRO A 45 15.17 -17.85 -4.63
CA PRO A 45 14.77 -19.25 -4.65
C PRO A 45 13.25 -19.33 -4.50
N VAL A 46 12.61 -20.07 -5.42
CA VAL A 46 11.17 -20.30 -5.40
C VAL A 46 10.84 -21.16 -4.18
N LYS A 47 9.82 -20.76 -3.41
CA LYS A 47 9.38 -21.45 -2.20
C LYS A 47 8.28 -22.44 -2.60
N ASP A 48 8.62 -23.71 -2.79
CA ASP A 48 7.72 -24.72 -3.37
C ASP A 48 6.92 -25.55 -2.33
N VAL A 49 7.32 -25.48 -1.06
CA VAL A 49 6.70 -26.26 0.04
C VAL A 49 6.02 -25.33 1.03
N VAL A 50 4.75 -25.62 1.32
CA VAL A 50 3.95 -24.91 2.32
C VAL A 50 3.82 -25.77 3.57
N VAL A 51 4.22 -25.22 4.72
CA VAL A 51 4.01 -25.82 6.04
C VAL A 51 3.10 -24.89 6.83
N THR A 52 1.98 -25.43 7.33
CA THR A 52 1.04 -24.68 8.18
C THR A 52 1.24 -25.07 9.63
N VAL A 53 1.39 -24.08 10.51
CA VAL A 53 1.57 -24.28 11.96
C VAL A 53 0.48 -23.53 12.70
N ARG A 54 -0.12 -24.16 13.72
CA ARG A 54 -1.01 -23.49 14.67
C ARG A 54 -0.20 -23.03 15.87
N MET A 55 -0.37 -21.77 16.26
CA MET A 55 0.39 -21.15 17.34
C MET A 55 -0.57 -20.63 18.41
N THR A 56 -0.14 -20.67 19.66
CA THR A 56 -0.77 -19.92 20.75
C THR A 56 -0.37 -18.44 20.65
N ALA A 57 -1.04 -17.58 21.40
CA ALA A 57 -0.70 -16.15 21.44
C ALA A 57 0.75 -15.92 21.94
N ASP A 58 1.17 -16.68 22.94
CA ASP A 58 2.53 -16.59 23.50
C ASP A 58 3.59 -16.96 22.46
N HIS A 59 3.39 -18.07 21.72
CA HIS A 59 4.31 -18.46 20.66
C HIS A 59 4.35 -17.44 19.51
N ALA A 60 3.24 -16.73 19.24
CA ALA A 60 3.22 -15.66 18.24
C ALA A 60 4.04 -14.44 18.71
N ALA A 61 4.04 -14.14 20.01
CA ALA A 61 4.89 -13.11 20.58
C ALA A 61 6.38 -13.51 20.50
N ASP A 62 6.71 -14.77 20.80
CA ASP A 62 8.08 -15.29 20.65
C ASP A 62 8.55 -15.22 19.18
N LEU A 63 7.67 -15.52 18.22
CA LEU A 63 7.98 -15.38 16.80
C LEU A 63 8.24 -13.92 16.41
N ALA A 64 7.49 -12.98 16.95
CA ALA A 64 7.72 -11.55 16.72
C ALA A 64 9.07 -11.09 17.30
N PHE A 65 9.43 -11.60 18.48
CA PHE A 65 10.76 -11.38 19.07
C PHE A 65 11.88 -11.91 18.18
N VAL A 66 11.79 -13.17 17.75
CA VAL A 66 12.77 -13.81 16.86
C VAL A 66 12.88 -13.10 15.51
N GLN A 67 11.75 -12.67 14.94
CA GLN A 67 11.73 -11.89 13.70
C GLN A 67 12.52 -10.58 13.85
N THR A 68 12.38 -9.91 15.00
CA THR A 68 13.08 -8.65 15.30
C THR A 68 14.58 -8.91 15.49
N GLU A 69 14.94 -9.91 16.30
CA GLU A 69 16.34 -10.27 16.57
C GLU A 69 17.11 -10.66 15.30
N LEU A 70 16.48 -11.43 14.42
CA LEU A 70 17.06 -11.85 13.14
C LEU A 70 16.92 -10.78 12.05
N GLY A 71 16.22 -9.67 12.30
CA GLY A 71 15.97 -8.64 11.30
C GLY A 71 15.20 -9.16 10.07
N ALA A 72 14.42 -10.23 10.23
CA ALA A 72 13.71 -10.88 9.15
C ALA A 72 12.50 -10.04 8.67
N ALA A 73 12.26 -10.04 7.36
CA ALA A 73 11.19 -9.24 6.75
C ALA A 73 9.77 -9.74 7.12
N SER A 74 9.63 -11.01 7.51
CA SER A 74 8.36 -11.63 7.88
C SER A 74 8.58 -12.79 8.85
N GLY A 75 7.55 -13.16 9.62
CA GLY A 75 7.59 -14.34 10.51
C GLY A 75 8.00 -15.65 9.80
N PRO A 76 7.47 -15.97 8.60
CA PRO A 76 7.94 -17.11 7.83
C PRO A 76 9.42 -17.05 7.42
N ASP A 77 9.96 -15.86 7.16
CA ASP A 77 11.39 -15.73 6.87
C ASP A 77 12.23 -15.94 8.13
N ALA A 78 11.77 -15.45 9.29
CA ALA A 78 12.40 -15.71 10.57
C ALA A 78 12.47 -17.22 10.88
N ILE A 79 11.37 -17.95 10.65
CA ILE A 79 11.34 -19.41 10.87
C ILE A 79 12.32 -20.13 9.94
N ARG A 80 12.38 -19.77 8.65
CA ARG A 80 13.33 -20.38 7.71
C ARG A 80 14.78 -20.12 8.13
N GLU A 81 15.05 -18.91 8.61
CA GLU A 81 16.38 -18.53 9.07
C GLU A 81 16.78 -19.28 10.35
N VAL A 82 15.85 -19.46 11.30
CA VAL A 82 16.05 -20.32 12.48
C VAL A 82 16.31 -21.77 12.07
N ILE A 83 15.51 -22.33 11.16
CA ILE A 83 15.72 -23.70 10.66
C ILE A 83 17.09 -23.83 9.99
N GLY A 84 17.50 -22.84 9.18
CA GLY A 84 18.81 -22.79 8.56
C GLY A 84 19.95 -22.77 9.59
N LEU A 85 19.83 -21.92 10.61
CA LEU A 85 20.78 -21.83 11.74
C LEU A 85 20.92 -23.17 12.47
N PHE A 86 19.81 -23.78 12.86
CA PHE A 86 19.83 -25.05 13.58
C PHE A 86 20.34 -26.20 12.71
N ALA A 87 19.96 -26.25 11.43
CA ALA A 87 20.44 -27.27 10.51
C ALA A 87 21.94 -27.17 10.28
N ALA A 88 22.47 -25.96 10.09
CA ALA A 88 23.90 -25.73 9.93
C ALA A 88 24.68 -26.07 11.21
N LEU A 89 24.16 -25.67 12.38
CA LEU A 89 24.76 -26.03 13.67
C LEU A 89 24.86 -27.55 13.86
N GLN A 90 23.82 -28.30 13.47
CA GLN A 90 23.84 -29.77 13.57
C GLN A 90 24.74 -30.44 12.53
N ARG A 91 25.00 -29.79 11.40
CA ARG A 91 25.87 -30.29 10.33
C ARG A 91 27.31 -29.79 10.44
N ASP A 92 27.64 -29.02 11.48
CA ASP A 92 28.92 -28.33 11.65
C ASP A 92 29.28 -27.43 10.45
N GLU A 93 28.26 -26.82 9.85
CA GLU A 93 28.38 -25.89 8.73
C GLU A 93 28.33 -24.43 9.22
N SER A 94 29.07 -23.54 8.58
CA SER A 94 28.97 -22.10 8.86
C SER A 94 27.68 -21.54 8.26
N TYR A 95 26.79 -21.01 9.09
CA TYR A 95 25.61 -20.25 8.63
C TYR A 95 25.84 -18.75 8.76
N GLN A 96 25.60 -18.01 7.67
CA GLN A 96 25.52 -16.55 7.72
C GLN A 96 24.07 -16.10 7.65
N SER A 97 23.60 -15.46 8.72
CA SER A 97 22.27 -14.87 8.79
C SER A 97 22.08 -13.79 7.72
N ALA A 98 20.84 -13.58 7.29
CA ALA A 98 20.50 -12.50 6.38
C ALA A 98 20.81 -11.13 7.01
N LYS A 99 20.74 -11.04 8.35
CA LYS A 99 21.19 -9.86 9.12
C LYS A 99 22.69 -9.61 9.00
N ALA A 100 23.51 -10.65 9.09
CA ALA A 100 24.98 -10.54 8.96
C ALA A 100 25.43 -10.20 7.53
N GLN A 101 24.61 -10.48 6.53
CA GLN A 101 24.86 -10.13 5.13
C GLN A 101 24.41 -8.71 4.77
N ARG A 102 23.66 -8.01 5.63
CA ARG A 102 23.33 -6.61 5.40
C ARG A 102 24.59 -5.78 5.65
N PRO A 103 25.04 -4.96 4.70
CA PRO A 103 26.10 -4.01 4.98
C PRO A 103 25.65 -3.14 6.14
N ALA A 104 26.43 -3.12 7.22
CA ALA A 104 26.26 -2.18 8.31
C ALA A 104 26.65 -0.80 7.77
N VAL A 105 25.70 -0.14 7.12
CA VAL A 105 25.85 1.26 6.76
C VAL A 105 25.51 2.05 8.02
N ASP A 106 26.50 2.72 8.59
CA ASP A 106 26.30 3.69 9.66
C ASP A 106 25.62 4.92 9.04
N ILE A 107 24.29 4.91 9.02
CA ILE A 107 23.49 6.04 8.54
C ILE A 107 23.09 6.85 9.77
N ASP A 108 23.41 8.14 9.76
CA ASP A 108 22.97 9.07 10.78
C ASP A 108 21.44 9.03 10.93
N GLU A 109 20.95 8.68 12.11
CA GLU A 109 19.52 8.60 12.43
C GLU A 109 18.81 9.94 12.19
N ALA A 110 19.51 11.07 12.36
CA ALA A 110 18.97 12.39 12.05
C ALA A 110 18.66 12.52 10.54
N LEU A 111 19.55 12.03 9.67
CA LEU A 111 19.33 12.03 8.22
C LEU A 111 18.20 11.08 7.80
N LEU A 112 18.03 9.94 8.48
CA LEU A 112 16.91 9.03 8.22
C LEU A 112 15.57 9.65 8.58
N ILE A 113 15.50 10.39 9.70
CA ILE A 113 14.30 11.12 10.12
C ILE A 113 13.96 12.21 9.10
N GLU A 114 14.95 13.01 8.69
CA GLU A 114 14.75 14.05 7.68
C GLU A 114 14.31 13.46 6.33
N PHE A 115 14.92 12.37 5.89
CA PHE A 115 14.53 11.69 4.65
C PHE A 115 13.11 11.12 4.74
N ARG A 116 12.76 10.46 5.85
CA ARG A 116 11.42 9.93 6.09
C ARG A 116 10.38 11.04 6.06
N ASP A 117 10.65 12.17 6.71
CA ASP A 117 9.72 13.28 6.79
C ASP A 117 9.57 13.97 5.43
N ALA A 118 10.65 14.09 4.66
CA ALA A 118 10.61 14.56 3.27
C ALA A 118 9.76 13.63 2.38
N VAL A 119 10.00 12.31 2.42
CA VAL A 119 9.21 11.32 1.66
C VAL A 119 7.73 11.36 2.06
N ARG A 120 7.45 11.53 3.36
CA ARG A 120 6.08 11.63 3.87
C ARG A 120 5.36 12.86 3.31
N GLU A 121 6.04 14.00 3.26
CA GLU A 121 5.46 15.24 2.75
C GLU A 121 5.22 15.16 1.23
N VAL A 122 6.17 14.61 0.47
CA VAL A 122 5.98 14.32 -0.97
C VAL A 122 4.76 13.41 -1.15
N THR A 123 4.73 12.27 -0.45
CA THR A 123 3.62 11.31 -0.55
C THR A 123 2.27 11.96 -0.23
N LYS A 124 2.23 12.83 0.79
CA LYS A 124 1.02 13.56 1.17
C LYS A 124 0.59 14.54 0.06
N SER A 125 1.51 15.30 -0.51
CA SER A 125 1.20 16.24 -1.60
C SER A 125 0.62 15.52 -2.82
N TYR A 126 1.29 14.46 -3.31
CA TYR A 126 0.81 13.72 -4.49
C TYR A 126 -0.49 12.96 -4.24
N ASN A 127 -0.73 12.47 -3.02
CA ASN A 127 -2.03 11.91 -2.66
C ASN A 127 -3.15 12.95 -2.72
N GLU A 128 -2.88 14.18 -2.28
CA GLU A 128 -3.86 15.27 -2.38
C GLU A 128 -4.15 15.62 -3.84
N ARG A 129 -3.11 15.75 -4.69
CA ARG A 129 -3.28 15.95 -6.14
C ARG A 129 -4.12 14.85 -6.80
N THR A 130 -3.89 13.61 -6.39
CA THR A 130 -4.66 12.46 -6.90
C THR A 130 -6.14 12.56 -6.52
N ARG A 131 -6.45 13.00 -5.29
CA ARG A 131 -7.83 13.24 -4.84
C ARG A 131 -8.49 14.38 -5.63
N GLU A 132 -7.78 15.48 -5.82
CA GLU A 132 -8.28 16.63 -6.60
C GLU A 132 -8.61 16.20 -8.04
N ILE A 133 -7.73 15.44 -8.70
CA ILE A 133 -7.98 14.87 -10.04
C ILE A 133 -9.21 13.96 -10.03
N HIS A 134 -9.36 13.11 -9.00
CA HIS A 134 -10.53 12.26 -8.87
C HIS A 134 -11.83 13.08 -8.76
N PHE A 135 -11.84 14.17 -7.99
CA PHE A 135 -12.99 15.08 -7.90
C PHE A 135 -13.28 15.78 -9.23
N ILE A 136 -12.26 16.24 -9.95
CA ILE A 136 -12.45 16.79 -11.30
C ILE A 136 -13.07 15.76 -12.23
N GLY A 137 -12.56 14.52 -12.22
CA GLY A 137 -13.12 13.42 -13.01
C GLY A 137 -14.57 13.12 -12.65
N HIS A 138 -14.92 13.18 -11.37
CA HIS A 138 -16.30 13.03 -10.90
C HIS A 138 -17.20 14.13 -11.46
N ASN A 139 -16.78 15.39 -11.36
CA ASN A 139 -17.53 16.53 -11.88
C ASN A 139 -17.67 16.48 -13.40
N TRP A 140 -16.63 16.09 -14.12
CA TRP A 140 -16.68 15.85 -15.56
C TRP A 140 -17.73 14.79 -15.93
N ASN A 141 -17.75 13.67 -15.22
CA ASN A 141 -18.73 12.63 -15.44
C ASN A 141 -20.17 13.12 -15.18
N GLN A 142 -20.38 13.99 -14.18
CA GLN A 142 -21.68 14.61 -13.94
C GLN A 142 -22.09 15.54 -15.09
N ILE A 143 -21.17 16.39 -15.58
CA ILE A 143 -21.42 17.28 -16.74
C ILE A 143 -21.84 16.46 -17.95
N VAL A 144 -21.11 15.38 -18.26
CA VAL A 144 -21.44 14.49 -19.38
C VAL A 144 -22.82 13.84 -19.22
N LYS A 145 -23.17 13.40 -18.01
CA LYS A 145 -24.51 12.83 -17.74
C LYS A 145 -25.63 13.85 -17.95
N VAL A 146 -25.46 15.07 -17.43
CA VAL A 146 -26.44 16.14 -17.63
C VAL A 146 -26.57 16.47 -19.11
N ALA A 147 -25.46 16.63 -19.82
CA ALA A 147 -25.46 16.92 -21.25
C ALA A 147 -26.16 15.84 -22.08
N ASN A 148 -25.94 14.56 -21.76
CA ASN A 148 -26.63 13.45 -22.41
C ASN A 148 -28.14 13.42 -22.10
N ALA A 149 -28.55 13.86 -20.90
CA ALA A 149 -29.95 13.87 -20.49
C ALA A 149 -30.73 15.06 -21.06
N THR A 150 -30.10 16.23 -21.15
CA THR A 150 -30.75 17.49 -21.58
C THR A 150 -30.51 17.82 -23.06
N GLY A 151 -29.51 17.19 -23.69
CA GLY A 151 -29.02 17.56 -25.01
C GLY A 151 -28.28 18.91 -25.04
N GLN A 152 -28.05 19.53 -23.88
CA GLN A 152 -27.41 20.84 -23.74
C GLN A 152 -26.12 20.74 -22.94
N VAL A 153 -25.08 21.41 -23.43
CA VAL A 153 -23.78 21.45 -22.77
C VAL A 153 -23.63 22.79 -22.07
N ASP A 154 -23.40 22.76 -20.76
CA ASP A 154 -23.03 23.95 -19.99
C ASP A 154 -21.54 24.27 -20.24
N THR A 155 -21.31 25.32 -21.05
CA THR A 155 -19.96 25.78 -21.40
C THR A 155 -19.19 26.35 -20.21
N ASP A 156 -19.86 26.88 -19.19
CA ASP A 156 -19.20 27.42 -18.01
C ASP A 156 -18.71 26.30 -17.09
N ALA A 157 -19.46 25.20 -17.02
CA ALA A 157 -19.02 23.99 -16.33
C ALA A 157 -17.77 23.38 -16.98
N ILE A 158 -17.70 23.33 -18.32
CA ILE A 158 -16.50 22.87 -19.05
C ILE A 158 -15.30 23.77 -18.76
N ARG A 159 -15.48 25.10 -18.82
CA ARG A 159 -14.41 26.06 -18.49
C ARG A 159 -13.95 25.94 -17.04
N GLY A 160 -14.85 25.59 -16.12
CA GLY A 160 -14.52 25.30 -14.73
C GLY A 160 -13.58 24.10 -14.60
N VAL A 161 -13.86 23.01 -15.32
CA VAL A 161 -12.99 21.82 -15.37
C VAL A 161 -11.63 22.13 -15.99
N GLU A 162 -11.60 22.89 -17.09
CA GLU A 162 -10.35 23.28 -17.75
C GLU A 162 -9.43 24.12 -16.84
N ARG A 163 -10.03 25.08 -16.10
CA ARG A 163 -9.30 25.87 -15.09
C ARG A 163 -8.74 24.98 -13.98
N ALA A 164 -9.56 24.09 -13.43
CA ALA A 164 -9.12 23.19 -12.37
C ALA A 164 -7.98 22.25 -12.82
N LEU A 165 -8.03 21.74 -14.05
CA LEU A 165 -6.94 20.94 -14.63
C LEU A 165 -5.66 21.75 -14.83
N THR A 166 -5.79 23.02 -15.23
CA THR A 166 -4.65 23.93 -15.38
C THR A 166 -4.00 24.24 -14.04
N ASP A 167 -4.81 24.48 -13.01
CA ASP A 167 -4.34 24.75 -11.65
C ASP A 167 -3.58 23.55 -11.07
N ILE A 168 -4.15 22.33 -11.19
CA ILE A 168 -3.46 21.10 -10.75
C ILE A 168 -2.16 20.90 -11.51
N ARG A 169 -2.14 21.11 -12.83
CA ARG A 169 -0.93 20.98 -13.63
C ARG A 169 0.17 21.91 -13.12
N TRP A 170 -0.17 23.18 -12.84
CA TRP A 170 0.80 24.15 -12.34
C TRP A 170 1.33 23.78 -10.96
N GLN A 171 0.45 23.28 -10.08
CA GLN A 171 0.82 22.81 -8.75
C GLN A 171 1.72 21.58 -8.82
N MET A 172 1.39 20.58 -9.64
CA MET A 172 2.22 19.39 -9.83
C MET A 172 3.60 19.73 -10.41
N MET A 173 3.70 20.71 -11.31
CA MET A 173 4.99 21.18 -11.80
C MET A 173 5.82 21.82 -10.68
N THR A 174 5.18 22.63 -9.83
CA THR A 174 5.83 23.26 -8.68
C THR A 174 6.33 22.22 -7.66
N ASP A 175 5.50 21.19 -7.40
CA ASP A 175 5.87 20.07 -6.54
C ASP A 175 7.06 19.30 -7.13
N ALA A 176 7.04 19.00 -8.43
CA ALA A 176 8.16 18.35 -9.11
C ALA A 176 9.47 19.17 -9.09
N GLU A 177 9.39 20.50 -9.22
CA GLU A 177 10.56 21.37 -9.10
C GLU A 177 11.12 21.39 -7.66
N ARG A 178 10.25 21.37 -6.66
CA ARG A 178 10.65 21.25 -5.24
C ARG A 178 11.33 19.91 -4.99
N ASP A 179 10.78 18.81 -5.50
CA ASP A 179 11.33 17.47 -5.35
C ASP A 179 12.70 17.34 -6.04
N ALA A 180 12.84 17.90 -7.25
CA ALA A 180 14.10 17.92 -7.97
C ALA A 180 15.19 18.72 -7.25
N LYS A 181 14.83 19.77 -6.50
CA LYS A 181 15.77 20.51 -5.64
C LYS A 181 16.16 19.67 -4.42
N ALA A 182 15.22 18.96 -3.79
CA ALA A 182 15.50 18.09 -2.64
C ALA A 182 16.43 16.91 -3.02
N LEU A 183 16.20 16.28 -4.17
CA LEU A 183 17.03 15.18 -4.67
C LEU A 183 18.48 15.59 -4.96
N LYS A 184 18.73 16.85 -5.34
CA LYS A 184 20.09 17.37 -5.56
C LYS A 184 20.87 17.60 -4.27
N VAL A 185 20.19 17.68 -3.12
CA VAL A 185 20.78 17.94 -1.80
C VAL A 185 21.06 16.64 -1.05
N LEU A 186 20.53 15.50 -1.49
CA LEU A 186 20.79 14.17 -0.92
C LEU A 186 22.07 13.58 -1.55
N PRO A 187 23.22 13.55 -0.86
CA PRO A 187 24.50 13.11 -1.44
C PRO A 187 24.67 11.57 -1.51
N PHE A 188 23.61 10.78 -1.33
CA PHE A 188 23.71 9.33 -1.13
C PHE A 188 23.31 8.47 -2.35
N LEU A 189 23.22 9.05 -3.54
CA LEU A 189 22.85 8.34 -4.77
C LEU A 189 23.91 8.43 -5.88
N SER A 190 25.19 8.45 -5.53
CA SER A 190 26.31 8.21 -6.47
C SER A 190 26.94 6.85 -6.24
#